data_AF-A0A1V8YGR2-F1
#
_entry.id   AF-A0A1V8YGR2-F1
#
_cell.length_a   1.000
_cell.length_b   1.000
_cell.length_c   1.000
_cell.angle_alpha   90.00
_cell.angle_beta   90.00
_cell.angle_gamma   90.00
#
_symmetry.space_group_name_H-M   'P 1'
#
loop_
_entity.id
_entity.type
_entity.pdbx_description
1 polymer ?
#
loop_
_entity_poly.entity_id
_entity_poly.type
_entity_poly.pdbx_seq_one_letter_code
_entity_poly.pdbx_strand_id
1 'polypeptide(L)' 'MEDQIISWLKSKHKTKISISELISAWQMTQTQKLNLLGSMKHFKKLKRTYIEKDNQVQCCLVLG' A
#
# COMPACT_ATOMS: atom_id res chain seq x y z
N MET A 1 -5.39 7.62 -6.56
CA MET A 1 -4.39 6.65 -6.08
C MET A 1 -5.02 5.59 -5.17
N GLU A 2 -5.76 5.95 -4.11
CA GLU A 2 -6.42 4.98 -3.23
C GLU A 2 -7.28 3.96 -3.99
N ASP A 3 -8.21 4.42 -4.84
CA ASP A 3 -9.07 3.51 -5.62
C ASP A 3 -8.30 2.62 -6.59
N GLN A 4 -7.15 3.07 -7.10
CA GLN A 4 -6.28 2.25 -7.96
C GLN A 4 -5.66 1.10 -7.16
N ILE A 5 -5.20 1.38 -5.94
CA ILE A 5 -4.66 0.36 -5.03
C ILE A 5 -5.76 -0.65 -4.66
N ILE A 6 -6.97 -0.18 -4.38
CA ILE A 6 -8.11 -1.06 -4.07
C ILE A 6 -8.48 -1.95 -5.27
N SER A 7 -8.54 -1.39 -6.47
CA SER A 7 -8.82 -2.15 -7.69
C SER A 7 -7.77 -3.24 -7.93
N TRP A 8 -6.49 -2.89 -7.73
CA TRP A 8 -5.39 -3.84 -7.82
C TRP A 8 -5.45 -4.95 -6.76
N LEU A 9 -5.77 -4.60 -5.52
CA LEU A 9 -5.96 -5.57 -4.44
C LEU A 9 -7.09 -6.57 -4.79
N LYS A 10 -8.23 -6.06 -5.26
CA LYS A 10 -9.37 -6.88 -5.69
C LYS A 10 -9.02 -7.82 -6.84
N SER A 11 -8.30 -7.34 -7.86
CA SER A 11 -7.89 -8.18 -8.99
C SER A 11 -6.89 -9.28 -8.61
N LYS A 12 -6.21 -9.13 -7.47
CA LYS A 12 -5.30 -10.13 -6.89
C LYS A 12 -5.93 -10.96 -5.77
N HIS A 13 -7.23 -10.80 -5.50
CA HIS A 13 -7.91 -11.43 -4.35
C HIS A 13 -7.20 -11.18 -3.00
N LYS A 14 -6.58 -10.01 -2.84
CA LYS A 14 -5.89 -9.59 -1.63
C LYS A 14 -6.70 -8.53 -0.88
N THR A 15 -6.64 -8.56 0.45
CA THR A 15 -7.20 -7.52 1.32
C THR A 15 -6.13 -6.62 1.93
N LYS A 16 -4.85 -6.95 1.75
CA LYS A 16 -3.71 -6.21 2.28
C LYS A 16 -2.51 -6.23 1.33
N ILE A 17 -1.67 -5.20 1.43
CA ILE A 17 -0.40 -5.10 0.71
C ILE A 17 0.61 -4.29 1.52
N SER A 18 1.88 -4.70 1.52
CA SER A 18 2.95 -3.87 2.10
C SER A 18 3.31 -2.72 1.15
N ILE A 19 3.75 -1.58 1.68
CA ILE A 19 4.16 -0.44 0.85
C ILE A 19 5.32 -0.83 -0.08
N SER A 20 6.27 -1.61 0.42
CA SER A 20 7.39 -2.11 -0.39
C SER A 20 6.92 -3.04 -1.51
N GLU A 21 5.94 -3.92 -1.26
CA GLU A 21 5.36 -4.78 -2.31
C GLU A 21 4.66 -3.93 -3.38
N LEU A 22 3.87 -2.93 -2.98
CA LEU A 22 3.17 -2.04 -3.90
C LEU A 22 4.15 -1.26 -4.80
N ILE A 23 5.19 -0.67 -4.18
CA ILE A 23 6.22 0.10 -4.89
C ILE A 23 6.92 -0.77 -5.94
N SER A 24 7.31 -1.99 -5.56
CA SER A 24 7.96 -2.95 -6.47
C SER A 24 7.02 -3.42 -7.57
N ALA A 25 5.78 -3.77 -7.23
CA ALA A 25 4.79 -4.29 -8.18
C ALA A 25 4.42 -3.28 -9.26
N TRP A 26 4.41 -1.98 -8.92
CA TRP A 26 4.08 -0.90 -9.86
C TRP A 26 5.31 -0.22 -10.45
N GLN A 27 6.51 -0.70 -10.11
CA GLN A 27 7.80 -0.12 -10.54
C GLN A 27 7.84 1.40 -10.34
N MET A 28 7.39 1.86 -9.16
CA MET A 28 7.17 3.28 -8.94
C MET A 28 8.47 4.09 -9.02
N THR A 29 8.43 5.20 -9.75
CA THR A 29 9.48 6.22 -9.74
C THR A 29 9.54 6.93 -8.38
N GLN A 30 10.63 7.65 -8.12
CA GLN A 30 10.79 8.39 -6.86
C GLN A 30 9.63 9.37 -6.60
N THR A 31 9.17 10.09 -7.63
CA THR A 31 8.04 11.01 -7.54
C THR A 31 6.74 10.29 -7.17
N GLN A 32 6.50 9.10 -7.75
CA GLN A 32 5.32 8.29 -7.42
C GLN A 32 5.36 7.75 -5.98
N LYS A 33 6.55 7.35 -5.49
CA LYS A 33 6.73 6.93 -4.09
C LYS A 33 6.38 8.06 -3.13
N LEU A 34 6.90 9.28 -3.36
CA LEU A 34 6.61 10.43 -2.52
C LEU A 34 5.12 10.80 -2.55
N ASN A 35 4.50 10.76 -3.74
CA ASN A 35 3.07 10.99 -3.88
C ASN A 35 2.23 9.94 -3.13
N LEU A 36 2.60 8.65 -3.19
CA LEU A 36 1.98 7.59 -2.42
C LEU A 36 2.06 7.87 -0.92
N LEU A 37 3.27 8.08 -0.40
CA LEU A 37 3.49 8.32 1.02
C LEU A 37 2.72 9.56 1.52
N GLY A 38 2.70 10.63 0.72
CA GLY A 38 1.94 11.84 1.03
C GLY A 38 0.42 11.65 0.99
N SER A 39 -0.07 10.82 0.06
CA SER A 39 -1.50 10.55 -0.12
C SER A 39 -2.08 9.62 0.94
N MET A 40 -1.28 8.70 1.49
CA MET A 40 -1.73 7.70 2.47
C MET A 40 -2.42 8.29 3.70
N LYS A 41 -2.04 9.51 4.12
CA LYS A 41 -2.66 10.21 5.26
C LYS A 41 -4.10 10.66 4.99
N HIS A 42 -4.53 10.66 3.74
CA HIS A 42 -5.86 11.08 3.30
C HIS A 42 -6.73 9.92 2.84
N PHE A 43 -6.22 8.68 2.90
CA PHE A 43 -6.98 7.49 2.52
C PHE A 43 -8.13 7.26 3.51
N LYS A 44 -9.32 6.95 2.98
CA LYS A 44 -10.55 6.76 3.77
C LYS A 44 -10.97 5.29 3.88
N LYS A 45 -10.66 4.48 2.87
CA LYS A 45 -11.03 3.06 2.74
C LYS A 45 -9.87 2.15 3.09
N LEU A 46 -8.64 2.56 2.77
CA LEU A 46 -7.42 1.86 3.13
C LEU A 46 -6.90 2.37 4.47
N LYS A 47 -6.72 1.45 5.42
CA LYS A 47 -6.12 1.73 6.73
C LYS A 47 -4.65 1.36 6.72
N ARG A 48 -3.83 2.20 7.35
CA ARG A 48 -2.42 1.90 7.60
C ARG A 48 -2.29 0.99 8.81
N THR A 49 -1.54 -0.10 8.67
CA THR A 49 -1.16 -0.98 9.78
C THR A 49 0.32 -1.34 9.69
N TYR A 50 0.85 -1.92 10.77
CA TYR A 50 2.21 -2.40 10.84
C TYR A 50 2.19 -3.90 11.15
N ILE A 51 2.95 -4.67 10.38
CA ILE A 51 3.04 -6.13 10.55
C ILE A 51 4.51 -6.47 10.74
N GLU A 52 4.81 -7.22 11.78
CA GLU A 52 6.14 -7.79 11.98
C GLU A 52 6.29 -9.07 11.15
N LYS A 53 7.33 -9.13 10.33
CA LYS A 53 7.68 -10.30 9.53
C LYS A 53 9.19 -10.40 9.44
N ASP A 54 9.75 -11.56 9.73
CA ASP A 54 11.20 -11.82 9.66
C ASP A 54 12.04 -10.82 10.50
N ASN A 55 11.59 -10.52 11.73
CA ASN A 55 12.14 -9.48 12.62
C ASN A 55 12.18 -8.06 12.01
N GLN A 56 11.38 -7.79 10.97
CA GLN A 56 11.23 -6.48 10.37
C GLN A 56 9.78 -6.00 10.44
N VAL A 57 9.58 -4.74 10.83
CA VAL A 57 8.27 -4.10 10.82
C VAL A 57 7.98 -3.54 9.43
N GLN A 58 6.90 -4.02 8.82
CA GLN A 58 6.45 -3.58 7.49
C GLN A 58 5.19 -2.72 7.60
N CYS A 59 5.23 -1.55 6.99
CA CYS A 59 4.05 -0.71 6.79
C CYS A 59 3.15 -1.32 5.71
N CYS A 60 1.88 -1.54 6.03
CA CYS A 60 0.90 -2.14 5.15
C CYS A 60 -0.34 -1.25 4.99
N LEU A 61 -0.99 -1.37 3.83
CA LEU A 61 -2.34 -0.88 3.59
C LEU A 61 -3.30 -2.07 3.62
N VAL A 62 -4.36 -1.95 4.40
CA VAL A 62 -5.41 -2.96 4.54
C VAL A 62 -6.73 -2.34 4.12
N LEU A 63 -7.48 -3.06 3.28
CA LEU A 63 -8.87 -2.72 2.97
C LEU A 63 -9.70 -2.94 4.23
N GLY A 64 -10.17 -1.84 4.82
CA GLY A 64 -10.95 -1.84 6.05
C GLY A 64 -12.43 -2.06 5.84
#